data_AF-A0AAE0TYU7-F1
#
_entry.id   AF-A0AAE0TYU7-F1
#
_cell.length_a   1.000
_cell.length_b   1.000
_cell.length_c   1.000
_cell.angle_alpha   90.00
_cell.angle_beta   90.00
_cell.angle_gamma   90.00
#
_symmetry.space_group_name_H-M   'P 1'
#
loop_
_entity.id
_entity.type
_entity.pdbx_description
1 polymer ?
#
loop_
_entity_poly.entity_id
_entity_poly.type
_entity_poly.pdbx_seq_one_letter_code
_entity_poly.pdbx_strand_id
1 'polypeptide(L)'
;MKAFDTNGLSNNMNTWPSITLKRIRYALEQWLYKKRKRRSWIAEFGTFVVALTRFGERLEGSFWLCSFCPDGILFNYKVTSSPSLHLAIYNKFDSN
;
A
#
# COMPACT_ATOMS: atom_id res chain seq x y z
N MET A 1 -20.58 30.35 -2.43
CA MET A 1 -19.61 29.26 -2.67
C MET A 1 -18.69 29.20 -1.46
N LYS A 2 -18.88 28.23 -0.56
CA LYS A 2 -18.04 28.10 0.65
C LYS A 2 -16.73 27.41 0.28
N ALA A 3 -15.62 28.08 0.56
CA ALA A 3 -14.29 27.50 0.48
C ALA A 3 -14.24 26.27 1.39
N PHE A 4 -13.78 25.14 0.85
CA PHE A 4 -13.45 23.98 1.67
C PHE A 4 -12.18 24.32 2.44
N ASP A 5 -12.33 24.66 3.72
CA ASP A 5 -11.23 24.83 4.66
C ASP A 5 -10.43 23.52 4.76
N THR A 6 -9.24 23.49 4.18
CA THR A 6 -8.30 22.35 4.26
C THR A 6 -7.54 22.27 5.58
N ASN A 7 -7.90 23.08 6.58
CA ASN A 7 -7.20 23.17 7.88
C ASN A 7 -7.64 22.13 8.92
N GLY A 8 -8.41 21.11 8.52
CA GLY A 8 -8.98 20.09 9.42
C GLY A 8 -8.45 18.67 9.22
N LEU A 9 -7.38 18.45 8.45
CA LEU A 9 -6.78 17.12 8.34
C LEU A 9 -6.02 16.82 9.63
N SER A 10 -6.74 16.27 10.61
CA SER A 10 -6.11 15.67 11.78
C SER A 10 -5.01 14.73 11.27
N ASN A 11 -3.77 14.92 11.73
CA ASN A 11 -2.67 13.95 11.58
C ASN A 11 -2.96 12.64 12.35
N ASN A 12 -4.22 12.33 12.60
CA ASN A 12 -4.65 11.11 13.23
C ASN A 12 -4.71 10.04 12.14
N MET A 13 -3.57 9.37 11.93
CA MET A 13 -3.41 8.24 11.00
C MET A 13 -4.42 7.10 11.26
N ASN A 14 -5.15 7.13 12.38
CA ASN A 14 -6.25 6.20 12.65
C ASN A 14 -7.49 6.39 11.77
N THR A 15 -7.68 7.53 11.12
CA THR A 15 -8.80 7.76 10.19
C THR A 15 -8.45 7.38 8.75
N TRP A 16 -7.20 7.01 8.47
CA TRP A 16 -6.79 6.65 7.12
C TRP A 16 -7.34 5.29 6.70
N PRO A 17 -7.73 5.15 5.42
CA PRO A 17 -8.07 3.86 4.85
C PRO A 17 -6.90 2.88 5.05
N SER A 18 -7.19 1.80 5.76
CA SER A 18 -6.18 0.80 6.11
C SER A 18 -6.73 -0.60 5.97
N ILE A 19 -5.86 -1.52 5.61
CA ILE A 19 -6.12 -2.96 5.61
C ILE A 19 -5.41 -3.59 6.81
N THR A 20 -5.98 -4.67 7.36
CA THR A 20 -5.32 -5.43 8.42
C THR A 20 -4.94 -6.79 7.87
N LEU A 21 -3.64 -7.07 7.81
CA LEU A 21 -3.10 -8.35 7.38
C LEU A 21 -2.24 -8.92 8.50
N LYS A 22 -2.48 -10.17 8.89
CA LYS A 22 -1.71 -10.87 9.95
C LYS A 22 -1.56 -10.05 11.24
N ARG A 23 -2.64 -9.36 11.66
CA ARG A 23 -2.71 -8.47 12.85
C ARG A 23 -1.88 -7.18 12.74
N ILE A 24 -1.30 -6.89 11.59
CA ILE A 24 -0.62 -5.62 11.31
C ILE A 24 -1.54 -4.74 10.47
N ARG A 25 -1.69 -3.49 10.88
CA ARG A 25 -2.45 -2.48 10.14
C ARG A 25 -1.56 -1.85 9.09
N TYR A 26 -2.06 -1.73 7.86
CA TYR A 26 -1.35 -1.12 6.74
C TYR A 26 -2.18 -0.01 6.14
N ALA A 27 -1.61 1.16 5.92
CA ALA A 27 -2.26 2.25 5.19
C ALA A 27 -1.66 2.41 3.80
N LEU A 28 -2.44 2.90 2.84
CA LEU A 28 -1.91 3.16 1.50
C LEU A 28 -0.87 4.28 1.57
N GLU A 29 0.25 4.07 0.91
CA GLU A 29 1.39 5.01 0.94
C GLU A 29 1.00 6.40 0.44
N GLN A 30 0.02 6.51 -0.45
CA GLN A 30 -0.46 7.78 -1.00
C GLN A 30 -1.14 8.70 0.03
N TRP A 31 -1.64 8.15 1.15
CA TRP A 31 -2.25 8.95 2.23
C TRP A 31 -1.20 9.58 3.15
N LEU A 32 0.06 9.12 3.07
CA LEU A 32 1.16 9.78 3.77
C LEU A 32 1.41 11.14 3.12
N TYR A 33 0.92 12.19 3.78
CA TYR A 33 1.19 13.58 3.43
C TYR A 33 2.67 13.76 3.10
N LYS A 34 2.96 14.33 1.92
CA LYS A 34 4.29 14.69 1.39
C LYS A 34 5.06 13.63 0.58
N LYS A 35 4.55 12.41 0.36
CA LYS A 35 5.24 11.46 -0.55
C LYS A 35 4.71 11.56 -1.98
N ARG A 36 5.61 11.77 -2.95
CA ARG A 36 5.26 11.64 -4.38
C ARG A 36 4.70 10.26 -4.64
N LYS A 37 3.59 10.18 -5.39
CA LYS A 37 3.07 8.90 -5.88
C LYS A 37 4.20 8.18 -6.62
N ARG A 38 4.57 7.00 -6.14
CA ARG A 38 5.60 6.20 -6.80
C ARG A 38 5.12 5.83 -8.20
N ARG A 39 5.99 6.02 -9.18
CA ARG A 39 5.78 5.52 -10.54
C ARG A 39 6.59 4.24 -10.69
N SER A 40 5.90 3.12 -10.75
CA SER A 40 6.48 1.81 -11.00
C SER A 40 5.46 1.00 -11.79
N TRP A 41 5.91 0.17 -12.73
CA TRP A 41 5.02 -0.66 -13.55
C TRP A 41 4.20 -1.63 -12.68
N ILE A 42 4.75 -2.11 -11.56
CA ILE A 42 4.02 -2.96 -10.60
C ILE A 42 2.85 -2.23 -9.91
N ALA A 43 2.78 -0.90 -10.00
CA ALA A 43 1.67 -0.12 -9.43
C ALA A 43 0.34 -0.35 -10.17
N GLU A 44 0.37 -0.93 -11.37
CA GLU A 44 -0.83 -1.32 -12.12
C GLU A 44 -1.43 -2.63 -11.59
N PHE A 45 -0.62 -3.45 -10.92
CA PHE A 45 -0.95 -4.81 -10.50
C PHE A 45 -1.14 -4.93 -8.98
N GLY A 46 -1.05 -3.82 -8.26
CA GLY A 46 -1.07 -3.81 -6.80
C GLY A 46 -0.89 -2.41 -6.24
N THR A 47 -0.86 -2.31 -4.91
CA THR A 47 -0.79 -1.02 -4.23
C THR A 47 0.35 -0.95 -3.23
N PHE A 48 0.95 0.23 -3.10
CA PHE A 48 1.99 0.45 -2.11
C PHE A 48 1.36 0.80 -0.77
N VAL A 49 1.78 0.08 0.28
CA VAL A 49 1.32 0.27 1.64
C VAL A 49 2.48 0.48 2.60
N VAL A 50 2.19 1.06 3.74
CA VAL A 50 3.10 1.16 4.87
C VAL A 50 2.48 0.49 6.07
N ALA A 51 3.29 -0.23 6.84
CA ALA A 51 2.84 -0.78 8.12
C ALA A 51 2.68 0.37 9.12
N LEU A 52 1.66 0.27 9.98
CA LEU A 52 1.38 1.19 11.06
C LEU A 52 1.46 0.47 12.41
N THR A 53 1.88 1.19 13.46
CA THR A 53 1.77 0.74 14.84
C THR A 53 0.30 0.73 15.27
N ARG A 54 0.02 0.14 16.43
CA ARG A 54 -1.31 0.17 17.05
C ARG A 54 -1.85 1.58 17.31
N PHE A 55 -0.96 2.56 17.41
CA PHE A 55 -1.28 3.97 17.66
C PHE A 55 -1.39 4.79 16.37
N GLY A 56 -1.23 4.13 15.21
CA GLY A 56 -1.28 4.77 13.90
C GLY A 56 0.05 5.31 13.42
N GLU A 57 1.15 5.16 14.17
CA GLU A 57 2.46 5.66 13.75
C GLU A 57 3.03 4.81 12.62
N ARG A 58 3.75 5.41 11.68
CA ARG A 58 4.37 4.68 10.58
C ARG A 58 5.52 3.81 11.07
N LEU A 59 5.46 2.51 10.79
CA LEU A 59 6.60 1.60 10.93
C LEU A 59 7.57 1.75 9.75
N GLU A 60 8.83 1.41 9.99
CA GLU A 60 9.84 1.43 8.94
C GLU A 60 9.53 0.40 7.85
N GLY A 61 9.82 0.76 6.60
CA GLY A 61 9.53 -0.06 5.44
C GLY A 61 8.36 0.46 4.60
N SER A 62 8.27 -0.08 3.40
CA SER A 62 7.10 0.05 2.54
C SER A 62 6.92 -1.31 1.87
N PHE A 63 5.69 -1.63 1.55
CA PHE A 63 5.37 -2.92 0.98
C PHE A 63 4.54 -2.70 -0.26
N TRP A 64 4.64 -3.62 -1.19
CA TRP A 64 3.73 -3.72 -2.31
C TRP A 64 2.79 -4.88 -2.03
N LEU A 65 1.49 -4.60 -2.07
CA LEU A 65 0.42 -5.56 -1.92
C LEU A 65 -0.11 -5.92 -3.29
N CYS A 66 -0.06 -7.20 -3.65
CA CYS A 66 -0.62 -7.70 -4.90
C CYS A 66 -2.16 -7.61 -4.88
N SER A 67 -2.76 -7.06 -5.94
CA SER A 67 -4.23 -6.97 -6.06
C SER A 67 -4.90 -8.28 -6.48
N PHE A 68 -4.13 -9.24 -6.99
CA PHE A 68 -4.64 -10.51 -7.50
C PHE A 68 -4.64 -11.65 -6.48
N CYS A 69 -4.00 -11.44 -5.32
CA CYS A 69 -3.94 -12.44 -4.26
C CYS A 69 -5.07 -12.21 -3.25
N PRO A 70 -6.05 -13.13 -3.13
CA PRO A 70 -7.15 -12.98 -2.18
C PRO A 70 -6.67 -12.90 -0.72
N ASP A 71 -5.57 -13.58 -0.39
CA ASP A 71 -4.99 -13.58 0.96
C ASP A 71 -4.06 -12.39 1.25
N GLY A 72 -3.86 -11.50 0.27
CA GLY A 72 -3.02 -10.31 0.40
C GLY A 72 -1.54 -10.65 0.60
N ILE A 73 -0.81 -10.93 -0.50
CA ILE A 73 0.64 -11.14 -0.43
C ILE A 73 1.36 -9.79 -0.45
N LEU A 74 2.20 -9.58 0.57
CA LEU A 74 3.03 -8.39 0.74
C LEU A 74 4.47 -8.68 0.36
N PHE A 75 5.04 -7.82 -0.47
CA PHE A 75 6.43 -7.86 -0.88
C PHE A 75 7.16 -6.61 -0.42
N ASN A 76 8.42 -6.73 -0.04
CA ASN A 76 9.24 -5.55 0.28
C ASN A 76 9.47 -4.72 -0.99
N TYR A 77 9.12 -3.44 -0.97
CA TYR A 77 9.22 -2.58 -2.15
C TYR A 77 10.66 -2.43 -2.68
N LYS A 78 11.67 -2.55 -1.81
CA LYS A 78 13.08 -2.37 -2.20
C LYS A 78 13.58 -3.48 -3.12
N VAL A 79 12.86 -4.59 -3.16
CA VAL A 79 13.21 -5.79 -3.93
C VAL A 79 12.10 -6.03 -4.95
N THR A 80 12.31 -5.53 -6.17
CA THR A 80 11.32 -5.66 -7.26
C THR A 80 11.35 -7.03 -7.93
N SER A 81 12.40 -7.84 -7.74
CA SER A 81 12.50 -9.18 -8.30
C SER A 81 11.40 -10.12 -7.79
N SER A 82 11.08 -10.09 -6.50
CA SER A 82 10.04 -10.94 -5.91
C SER A 82 8.63 -10.61 -6.42
N PRO A 83 8.16 -9.34 -6.43
CA PRO A 83 6.91 -8.96 -7.11
C PRO A 83 6.87 -9.35 -8.58
N SER A 84 7.98 -9.16 -9.32
CA SER A 84 8.05 -9.47 -10.75
C SER A 84 7.86 -10.96 -11.02
N LEU A 85 8.57 -11.80 -10.28
CA LEU A 85 8.46 -13.25 -10.40
C LEU A 85 7.06 -13.73 -10.02
N HIS A 86 6.49 -13.17 -8.95
CA HIS A 86 5.13 -13.48 -8.52
C HIS A 86 4.09 -13.17 -9.62
N LEU A 87 4.16 -11.99 -10.24
CA LEU A 87 3.27 -11.61 -11.34
C LEU A 87 3.48 -12.47 -12.59
N ALA A 88 4.72 -12.85 -12.90
CA ALA A 88 5.01 -13.75 -14.01
C ALA A 88 4.40 -15.14 -13.83
N ILE A 89 4.34 -15.64 -12.59
CA ILE A 89 3.65 -16.89 -12.25
C ILE A 89 2.14 -16.69 -12.43
N TYR A 90 1.57 -15.62 -11.87
CA TYR A 90 0.13 -15.35 -11.96
C TYR A 90 -0.36 -15.23 -13.42
N ASN A 91 0.34 -14.46 -14.25
CA ASN A 91 0.02 -14.33 -15.68
C ASN A 91 0.07 -15.67 -16.45
N LYS A 92 0.92 -16.61 -16.03
CA LYS A 92 0.94 -17.96 -16.62
C LYS A 92 -0.26 -18.80 -16.22
N PHE A 93 -0.88 -18.54 -15.07
CA PHE A 93 -2.09 -19.24 -14.62
C PHE A 93 -3.36 -18.72 -15.31
N ASP A 94 -3.44 -17.42 -15.61
CA ASP A 94 -4.60 -16.82 -16.32
C ASP A 94 -4.62 -17.09 -17.84
N SER A 95 -3.54 -17.65 -18.40
CA SER A 95 -3.42 -17.91 -19.86
C SER A 95 -3.83 -19.34 -20.27
N ASN A 96 -4.43 -20.12 -19.37
CA ASN A 96 -4.98 -21.47 -19.61
C ASN A 96 -6.48 -21.47 -19.35
#